data_AF-A0A1C5QRR0-F1
#
_entry.id   AF-A0A1C5QRR0-F1
#
_cell.length_a   1.000
_cell.length_b   1.000
_cell.length_c   1.000
_cell.angle_alpha   90.00
_cell.angle_beta   90.00
_cell.angle_gamma   90.00
#
_symmetry.space_group_name_H-M   'P 1'
#
loop_
_entity.id
_entity.type
_entity.pdbx_description
1 polymer ?
#
loop_
_entity_poly.entity_id
_entity_poly.type
_entity_poly.pdbx_seq_one_letter_code
_entity_poly.pdbx_strand_id
1 'polypeptide(L)'
;MNKLLKALTSWIAEVYDGLCSEIGTGIQEKDAARVVVNILLTVGFTGGMSAVVVGVCALAAYFWEWLIIPAIIVAFVIHHVKKADPIISDPYTEVEIQEIDQEADEVHEDLTLCVCSALIDVSDNAPVRRPRDPQSIQTSRESQWRIEGGIAYHQFEVDTSNPLNAGVIAQFQENLQKKVNRYAKAYVLLLRNGHAPFVYAVKNGGNYLLIEVVLQTDKALPKIEQRRRELIKRRQRMADADDRDF
;
A
#
# COMPACT_ATOMS: atom_id res chain seq x y z
N MET A 1 13.59 4.67 29.85
CA MET A 1 13.73 6.10 30.21
C MET A 1 12.99 6.46 31.51
N ASN A 2 11.68 6.20 31.65
CA ASN A 2 10.90 6.59 32.83
C ASN A 2 11.36 6.01 34.19
N LYS A 3 11.97 4.81 34.22
CA LYS A 3 12.49 4.21 35.46
C LYS A 3 13.76 4.91 35.97
N LEU A 4 14.68 5.26 35.05
CA LEU A 4 15.91 5.99 35.38
C LEU A 4 15.61 7.41 35.86
N LEU A 5 14.66 8.08 35.21
CA LEU A 5 14.27 9.45 35.57
C LEU A 5 13.61 9.49 36.95
N LYS A 6 12.74 8.53 37.27
CA LYS A 6 12.15 8.38 38.60
C LYS A 6 13.17 8.06 39.69
N ALA A 7 14.13 7.18 39.40
CA ALA A 7 15.21 6.84 40.33
C ALA A 7 16.09 8.06 40.63
N LEU A 8 16.43 8.83 39.60
CA LEU A 8 17.23 10.05 39.74
C LEU A 8 16.50 11.13 40.54
N THR A 9 15.20 11.34 40.29
CA THR A 9 14.39 12.30 41.06
C THR A 9 14.20 11.88 42.52
N SER A 10 14.07 10.57 42.79
CA SER A 10 13.98 10.05 44.17
C SER A 10 15.28 10.32 44.93
N TRP A 11 16.41 10.00 44.31
CA TRP A 11 17.72 10.21 44.91
C TRP A 11 18.01 11.69 45.20
N ILE A 12 17.66 12.59 44.27
CA ILE A 12 17.81 14.04 44.47
C ILE A 12 16.96 14.53 45.66
N ALA A 13 15.72 14.05 45.77
CA ALA A 13 14.83 14.41 46.87
C ALA A 13 15.36 13.89 48.22
N GLU A 14 15.82 12.64 48.27
CA GLU A 14 16.40 12.03 49.48
C GLU A 14 17.65 12.79 49.97
N VAL A 15 18.53 13.20 49.05
CA VAL A 15 19.72 13.99 49.38
C VAL A 15 19.35 15.39 49.89
N TYR A 16 18.38 16.03 49.26
CA TYR A 16 17.92 17.36 49.68
C TYR A 16 17.24 17.32 51.06
N ASP A 17 16.33 16.36 51.27
CA ASP A 17 15.63 16.18 52.54
C ASP A 17 16.60 15.83 53.68
N GLY A 18 17.64 15.03 53.39
CA GLY A 18 18.72 14.73 54.33
C GLY A 18 19.46 15.99 54.77
N LEU A 19 19.88 16.83 53.82
CA LEU A 19 20.58 18.10 54.12
C LEU A 19 19.70 19.05 54.94
N CYS A 20 18.41 19.17 54.60
CA CYS A 20 17.46 19.99 55.35
C CYS A 20 17.17 19.45 56.75
N SER A 21 17.09 18.12 56.90
CA SER A 21 16.90 17.48 58.20
C SER A 21 18.09 17.72 59.12
N GLU A 22 19.33 17.63 58.61
CA GLU A 22 20.53 17.87 59.42
C GLU A 22 20.68 19.33 59.84
N ILE A 23 20.19 20.29 59.04
CA ILE A 23 20.08 21.70 59.45
C ILE A 23 19.13 21.82 60.65
N GLY A 24 17.97 21.16 60.59
CA GLY A 24 16.98 21.15 61.67
C GLY A 24 17.55 20.55 62.97
N THR A 25 18.24 19.42 62.87
CA THR A 25 18.90 18.76 64.01
C THR A 25 20.03 19.64 64.59
N GLY A 26 20.85 20.26 63.75
CA GLY A 26 21.92 21.16 64.19
C GLY A 26 21.40 22.39 64.94
N ILE A 27 20.23 22.93 64.55
CA ILE A 27 19.57 24.03 65.26
C ILE A 27 19.11 23.58 66.66
N GLN A 28 18.55 22.38 66.78
CA GLN A 28 18.10 21.82 68.07
C GLN A 28 19.28 21.54 69.02
N GLU A 29 20.39 21.03 68.47
CA GLU A 29 21.62 20.72 69.22
C GLU A 29 22.49 21.96 69.51
N LYS A 30 22.10 23.15 69.03
CA LYS A 30 22.87 24.41 69.10
C LYS A 30 24.27 24.31 68.51
N ASP A 31 24.48 23.45 67.53
CA ASP A 31 25.74 23.30 66.80
C ASP A 31 25.75 24.22 65.56
N ALA A 32 26.26 25.44 65.75
CA ALA A 32 26.34 26.44 64.69
C ALA A 32 27.24 26.01 63.52
N ALA A 33 28.27 25.20 63.75
CA ALA A 33 29.19 24.78 62.69
C ALA A 33 28.49 23.80 61.73
N ARG A 34 27.77 22.81 62.28
CA ARG A 34 26.97 21.86 61.51
C ARG A 34 25.88 22.55 60.69
N VAL A 35 25.20 23.53 61.27
CA VAL A 35 24.16 24.32 60.58
C VAL A 35 24.73 25.10 59.39
N VAL A 36 25.85 25.82 59.58
CA VAL A 36 26.45 26.64 58.52
C VAL A 36 26.98 25.78 57.37
N VAL A 37 27.63 24.65 57.66
CA VAL A 37 28.14 23.72 56.65
C VAL A 37 26.99 23.16 55.81
N ASN A 38 25.90 22.73 56.45
CA ASN A 38 24.79 22.12 55.72
C ASN A 38 23.95 23.13 54.93
N ILE A 39 23.86 24.38 55.39
CA ILE A 39 23.29 25.48 54.60
C ILE A 39 24.12 25.73 53.34
N LEU A 40 25.45 25.80 53.47
CA LEU A 40 26.34 25.99 52.31
C LEU A 40 26.25 24.83 51.32
N LEU A 41 26.18 23.59 51.81
CA LEU A 41 25.98 22.41 50.97
C LEU A 41 24.63 22.43 50.25
N THR A 42 23.56 22.85 50.92
CA THR A 42 22.22 22.98 50.33
C THR A 42 22.20 24.03 49.22
N VAL A 43 22.82 25.18 49.45
CA VAL A 43 22.95 26.26 48.44
C VAL A 43 23.80 25.79 47.27
N GLY A 44 24.94 25.15 47.53
CA GLY A 44 25.82 24.60 46.50
C GLY A 44 25.14 23.53 45.64
N PHE A 45 24.38 22.63 46.27
CA PHE A 45 23.61 21.58 45.58
C PHE A 45 22.53 22.19 44.68
N THR A 46 21.78 23.17 45.18
CA THR A 46 20.74 23.87 44.41
C THR A 46 21.32 24.63 43.21
N GLY A 47 22.46 25.30 43.41
CA GLY A 47 23.18 26.00 42.34
C GLY A 47 23.71 25.03 41.27
N GLY A 48 24.31 23.91 41.68
CA GLY A 48 24.79 22.87 40.78
C GLY A 48 23.67 22.26 39.91
N MET A 49 22.53 21.94 40.52
CA MET A 49 21.37 21.39 39.79
C MET A 49 20.82 22.39 38.76
N SER A 50 20.79 23.67 39.11
CA SER A 50 20.34 24.72 38.19
C SER A 50 21.25 24.83 36.96
N ALA A 51 22.57 24.74 37.15
CA ALA A 51 23.53 24.75 36.04
C ALA A 51 23.37 23.52 35.12
N VAL A 52 23.09 22.34 35.68
CA VAL A 52 22.80 21.12 34.89
C VAL A 52 21.56 21.30 34.03
N VAL A 53 20.47 21.84 34.60
CA VAL A 53 19.23 22.10 33.84
C VAL A 53 19.49 23.09 32.70
N VAL A 54 20.20 24.20 32.96
CA VAL A 54 20.56 25.17 31.93
C VAL A 54 21.43 24.53 30.84
N GLY A 55 22.40 23.68 31.22
CA GLY A 55 23.24 22.94 30.27
C GLY A 55 22.46 21.98 29.38
N VAL A 56 21.50 21.23 29.96
CA VAL A 56 20.62 20.34 29.19
C VAL A 56 19.69 21.14 28.27
N CYS A 57 19.14 22.27 28.72
CA CYS A 57 18.34 23.15 27.88
C CYS A 57 19.15 23.78 26.74
N ALA A 58 20.41 24.17 26.98
CA ALA A 58 21.30 24.69 25.96
C ALA A 58 21.68 23.61 24.93
N LEU A 59 21.93 22.37 25.38
CA LEU A 59 22.13 21.23 24.49
C LEU A 59 20.86 20.92 23.68
N ALA A 60 19.69 20.92 24.29
CA ALA A 60 18.42 20.74 23.58
C ALA A 60 18.19 21.84 22.53
N ALA A 61 18.55 23.09 22.83
CA ALA A 61 18.51 24.20 21.89
C ALA A 61 19.57 24.07 20.78
N TYR A 62 20.75 23.51 21.03
CA TYR A 62 21.77 23.28 20.00
C TYR A 62 21.42 22.09 19.08
N PHE A 63 20.81 21.04 19.63
CA PHE A 63 20.40 19.86 18.86
C PHE A 63 19.03 20.00 18.18
N TRP A 64 18.30 21.10 18.39
CA TRP A 64 16.99 21.32 17.76
C TRP A 64 17.10 21.38 16.23
N GLU A 65 18.19 21.96 15.69
CA GLU A 65 18.44 22.03 14.24
C GLU A 65 18.60 20.64 13.62
N TRP A 66 19.21 19.72 14.37
CA TRP A 66 19.40 18.32 13.97
C TRP A 66 18.11 17.49 14.03
N LEU A 67 17.07 17.96 14.71
CA LEU A 67 15.73 17.35 14.72
C LEU A 67 14.83 17.89 13.62
N ILE A 68 14.97 19.17 13.26
CA ILE A 68 14.20 19.78 12.16
C ILE A 68 14.59 19.20 10.82
N ILE A 69 15.89 19.02 10.54
CA ILE A 69 16.35 18.56 9.22
C ILE A 69 15.75 17.17 8.87
N PRO A 70 15.79 16.15 9.75
CA PRO A 70 15.08 14.89 9.54
C PRO A 70 13.57 15.06 9.42
N ALA A 71 12.95 15.94 10.21
CA ALA A 71 11.51 16.19 10.15
C ALA A 71 11.09 16.82 8.81
N ILE A 72 11.89 17.73 8.25
CA ILE A 72 11.69 18.31 6.92
C ILE A 72 11.91 17.25 5.85
N ILE A 73 12.95 16.41 5.97
CA ILE A 73 13.18 15.30 5.03
C ILE A 73 12.01 14.31 5.07
N VAL A 74 11.52 13.93 6.24
CA VAL A 74 10.36 13.05 6.41
C VAL A 74 9.10 13.71 5.85
N ALA A 75 8.86 15.00 6.11
CA ALA A 75 7.72 15.72 5.54
C ALA A 75 7.82 15.83 4.02
N PHE A 76 9.02 16.07 3.47
CA PHE A 76 9.29 16.12 2.04
C PHE A 76 9.09 14.74 1.38
N VAL A 77 9.58 13.67 2.00
CA VAL A 77 9.36 12.29 1.58
C VAL A 77 7.87 11.96 1.63
N ILE A 78 7.15 12.26 2.71
CA ILE A 78 5.70 12.02 2.80
C ILE A 78 4.94 12.83 1.72
N HIS A 79 5.34 14.07 1.46
CA HIS A 79 4.67 14.92 0.47
C HIS A 79 4.92 14.46 -0.97
N HIS A 80 6.15 14.03 -1.30
CA HIS A 80 6.49 13.49 -2.62
C HIS A 80 6.03 12.04 -2.82
N VAL A 81 6.07 11.21 -1.77
CA VAL A 81 5.52 9.85 -1.78
C VAL A 81 3.99 9.89 -1.82
N LYS A 82 3.30 10.90 -1.27
CA LYS A 82 1.85 11.06 -1.51
C LYS A 82 1.49 11.42 -2.96
N LYS A 83 2.44 11.88 -3.77
CA LYS A 83 2.25 12.15 -5.21
C LYS A 83 2.62 10.96 -6.11
N ALA A 84 3.30 9.96 -5.58
CA ALA A 84 3.47 8.66 -6.23
C ALA A 84 2.49 7.70 -5.55
N ASP A 85 1.40 7.34 -6.24
CA ASP A 85 0.36 6.42 -5.79
C ASP A 85 0.75 5.56 -4.58
N PRO A 86 0.01 5.59 -3.46
CA PRO A 86 0.27 4.67 -2.38
C PRO A 86 -0.23 3.31 -2.86
N ILE A 87 0.68 2.54 -3.47
CA ILE A 87 0.64 1.09 -3.40
C ILE A 87 0.83 0.79 -1.90
N ILE A 88 -0.28 0.87 -1.15
CA ILE A 88 -0.40 0.15 0.11
C ILE A 88 -0.50 -1.31 -0.32
N SER A 89 0.65 -1.91 -0.61
CA SER A 89 0.84 -3.33 -0.44
C SER A 89 0.88 -3.54 1.07
N ASP A 90 -0.30 -3.58 1.68
CA ASP A 90 -0.44 -4.29 2.94
C ASP A 90 0.15 -5.69 2.70
N PRO A 91 1.16 -6.14 3.45
CA PRO A 91 1.65 -7.50 3.29
C PRO A 91 0.49 -8.42 3.65
N TYR A 92 -0.18 -8.96 2.62
CA TYR A 92 -1.28 -9.90 2.77
C TYR A 92 -0.84 -11.00 3.74
N THR A 93 -1.67 -11.25 4.74
CA THR A 93 -1.47 -12.43 5.56
C THR A 93 -1.60 -13.66 4.67
N GLU A 94 -0.82 -14.70 4.96
CA GLU A 94 -0.85 -15.97 4.20
C GLU A 94 -2.27 -16.55 4.12
N VAL A 95 -3.08 -16.32 5.16
CA VAL A 95 -4.50 -16.68 5.22
C VAL A 95 -5.33 -15.95 4.16
N GLU A 96 -5.16 -14.63 4.01
CA GLU A 96 -5.87 -13.87 2.97
C GLU A 96 -5.50 -14.32 1.56
N ILE A 97 -4.24 -14.70 1.32
CA ILE A 97 -3.81 -15.22 0.02
C ILE A 97 -4.48 -16.56 -0.25
N GLN A 98 -4.55 -17.45 0.73
CA GLN A 98 -5.22 -18.75 0.60
C GLN A 98 -6.72 -18.60 0.34
N GLU A 99 -7.40 -17.67 1.02
CA GLU A 99 -8.82 -17.39 0.76
C GLU A 99 -9.06 -16.90 -0.68
N ILE A 100 -8.20 -15.99 -1.16
CA ILE A 100 -8.28 -15.50 -2.55
C ILE A 100 -7.99 -16.63 -3.54
N ASP A 101 -7.03 -17.51 -3.23
CA ASP A 101 -6.67 -18.65 -4.08
C ASP A 101 -7.83 -19.64 -4.18
N GLN A 102 -8.47 -19.96 -3.06
CA GLN A 102 -9.65 -20.83 -3.02
C GLN A 102 -10.84 -20.20 -3.77
N GLU A 103 -11.11 -18.90 -3.58
CA GLU A 103 -12.16 -18.21 -4.35
C GLU A 103 -11.85 -18.24 -5.85
N ALA A 104 -10.58 -18.04 -6.22
CA ALA A 104 -10.15 -18.08 -7.61
C ALA A 104 -10.38 -19.47 -8.22
N ASP A 105 -10.06 -20.53 -7.49
CA ASP A 105 -10.34 -21.91 -7.88
C ASP A 105 -11.84 -22.13 -8.15
N GLU A 106 -12.71 -21.71 -7.22
CA GLU A 106 -14.16 -21.91 -7.29
C GLU A 106 -14.80 -21.22 -8.50
N VAL A 107 -14.30 -20.05 -8.89
CA VAL A 107 -14.89 -19.25 -9.99
C VAL A 107 -14.21 -19.49 -11.33
N HIS A 108 -13.02 -20.13 -11.36
CA HIS A 108 -12.21 -20.19 -12.57
C HIS A 108 -12.89 -20.98 -13.69
N GLU A 109 -13.59 -22.07 -13.38
CA GLU A 109 -14.30 -22.86 -14.39
C GLU A 109 -15.41 -22.05 -15.09
N ASP A 110 -16.29 -21.43 -14.30
CA ASP A 110 -17.34 -20.54 -14.80
C ASP A 110 -16.76 -19.39 -15.63
N LEU A 111 -15.66 -18.81 -15.15
CA LEU A 111 -14.98 -17.72 -15.85
C LEU A 111 -14.40 -18.20 -17.18
N THR A 112 -13.83 -19.40 -17.22
CA THR A 112 -13.30 -20.03 -18.44
C THR A 112 -14.42 -20.23 -19.46
N LEU A 113 -15.57 -20.76 -19.06
CA LEU A 113 -16.73 -20.96 -19.94
C LEU A 113 -17.26 -19.62 -20.47
N CYS A 114 -17.36 -18.62 -19.61
CA CYS A 114 -17.77 -17.27 -19.98
C CYS A 114 -16.80 -16.62 -20.98
N VAL A 115 -15.50 -16.68 -20.71
CA VAL A 115 -14.46 -16.08 -21.56
C VAL A 115 -14.35 -16.84 -22.88
N CYS A 116 -14.44 -18.17 -22.89
CA CYS A 116 -14.46 -18.98 -24.11
C CYS A 116 -15.62 -18.57 -25.03
N SER A 117 -16.83 -18.49 -24.48
CA SER A 117 -18.01 -18.03 -25.22
C SER A 117 -17.84 -16.63 -25.79
N ALA A 118 -17.25 -15.72 -25.00
CA ALA A 118 -16.95 -14.36 -25.43
C ALA A 118 -15.90 -14.31 -26.54
N LEU A 119 -14.85 -15.14 -26.45
CA LEU A 119 -13.77 -15.20 -27.44
C LEU A 119 -14.24 -15.80 -28.76
N ILE A 120 -15.07 -16.83 -28.72
CA ILE A 120 -15.73 -17.40 -29.90
C ILE A 120 -16.47 -16.29 -30.65
N ASP A 121 -17.27 -15.49 -29.94
CA ASP A 121 -18.02 -14.36 -30.49
C ASP A 121 -17.13 -13.23 -31.06
N VAL A 122 -16.01 -12.92 -30.41
CA VAL A 122 -15.10 -11.84 -30.85
C VAL A 122 -14.24 -12.29 -32.02
N SER A 123 -13.90 -13.58 -32.10
CA SER A 123 -13.02 -14.14 -33.14
C SER A 123 -13.54 -13.95 -34.55
N ASP A 124 -14.86 -13.79 -34.72
CA ASP A 124 -15.47 -13.53 -36.03
C ASP A 124 -15.04 -12.19 -36.64
N ASN A 125 -14.59 -11.24 -35.81
CA ASN A 125 -14.22 -9.88 -36.23
C ASN A 125 -12.85 -9.45 -35.72
N ALA A 126 -12.02 -10.39 -35.26
CA ALA A 126 -10.71 -10.11 -34.71
C ALA A 126 -9.66 -11.09 -35.26
N PRO A 127 -8.40 -10.65 -35.42
CA PRO A 127 -7.31 -11.49 -35.92
C PRO A 127 -6.76 -12.44 -34.84
N VAL A 128 -7.65 -13.16 -34.17
CA VAL A 128 -7.36 -14.23 -33.21
C VAL A 128 -7.90 -15.55 -33.76
N ARG A 129 -7.24 -16.65 -33.44
CA ARG A 129 -7.75 -17.97 -33.80
C ARG A 129 -8.97 -18.29 -32.95
N ARG A 130 -10.08 -18.65 -33.60
CA ARG A 130 -11.32 -19.04 -32.90
C ARG A 130 -11.05 -20.21 -31.96
N PRO A 131 -11.32 -20.06 -30.64
CA PRO A 131 -11.27 -21.16 -29.71
C PRO A 131 -12.25 -22.28 -30.09
N ARG A 132 -11.87 -23.53 -29.82
CA ARG A 132 -12.73 -24.70 -30.09
C ARG A 132 -13.53 -25.09 -28.85
N ASP A 133 -12.90 -24.95 -27.70
CA ASP A 133 -13.41 -25.41 -26.41
C ASP A 133 -12.73 -24.63 -25.26
N PRO A 134 -13.22 -24.76 -24.02
CA PRO A 134 -12.63 -24.11 -22.85
C PRO A 134 -11.15 -24.48 -22.61
N GLN A 135 -10.71 -25.69 -22.96
CA GLN A 135 -9.32 -26.11 -22.78
C GLN A 135 -8.39 -25.36 -23.73
N SER A 136 -8.87 -25.00 -24.93
CA SER A 136 -8.08 -24.27 -25.93
C SER A 136 -7.70 -22.85 -25.53
N ILE A 137 -8.25 -22.32 -24.43
CA ILE A 137 -7.92 -20.98 -23.91
C ILE A 137 -7.20 -21.00 -22.57
N GLN A 138 -6.93 -22.19 -22.02
CA GLN A 138 -6.18 -22.32 -20.77
C GLN A 138 -4.76 -21.81 -20.97
N THR A 139 -4.21 -21.15 -19.96
CA THR A 139 -2.83 -20.68 -20.05
C THR A 139 -1.87 -21.85 -19.86
N SER A 140 -0.77 -21.82 -20.60
CA SER A 140 0.37 -22.73 -20.45
C SER A 140 1.31 -22.35 -19.29
N ARG A 141 0.96 -21.33 -18.51
CA ARG A 141 1.75 -20.82 -17.38
C ARG A 141 1.71 -21.75 -16.17
N GLU A 142 2.57 -21.46 -15.20
CA GLU A 142 2.65 -22.19 -13.92
C GLU A 142 1.33 -22.18 -13.13
N SER A 143 0.50 -21.15 -13.32
CA SER A 143 -0.83 -21.03 -12.71
C SER A 143 -1.84 -20.43 -13.67
N GLN A 144 -3.11 -20.80 -13.51
CA GLN A 144 -4.24 -20.24 -14.26
C GLN A 144 -4.66 -18.85 -13.75
N TRP A 145 -4.23 -18.45 -12.56
CA TRP A 145 -4.38 -17.09 -12.06
C TRP A 145 -3.13 -16.66 -11.30
N ARG A 146 -2.89 -15.35 -11.28
CA ARG A 146 -1.85 -14.74 -10.44
C ARG A 146 -2.51 -13.84 -9.41
N ILE A 147 -2.05 -13.91 -8.18
CA ILE A 147 -2.52 -13.04 -7.10
C ILE A 147 -1.55 -11.87 -6.98
N GLU A 148 -2.03 -10.64 -7.17
CA GLU A 148 -1.21 -9.43 -7.01
C GLU A 148 -2.00 -8.32 -6.32
N GLY A 149 -1.52 -7.87 -5.17
CA GLY A 149 -2.21 -6.83 -4.43
C GLY A 149 -3.63 -7.24 -4.03
N GLY A 150 -3.80 -8.49 -3.56
CA GLY A 150 -5.07 -8.98 -3.00
C GLY A 150 -6.15 -9.22 -4.05
N ILE A 151 -5.75 -9.39 -5.31
CA ILE A 151 -6.64 -9.53 -6.46
C ILE A 151 -6.15 -10.72 -7.27
N ALA A 152 -7.06 -11.65 -7.58
CA ALA A 152 -6.84 -12.71 -8.53
C ALA A 152 -7.01 -12.20 -9.97
N TYR A 153 -5.95 -12.33 -10.77
CA TYR A 153 -5.95 -12.07 -12.21
C TYR A 153 -5.98 -13.42 -12.92
N HIS A 154 -7.15 -13.84 -13.38
CA HIS A 154 -7.30 -15.07 -14.15
C HIS A 154 -6.73 -14.87 -15.55
N GLN A 155 -5.94 -15.85 -16.00
CA GLN A 155 -5.14 -15.78 -17.19
C GLN A 155 -5.65 -16.75 -18.24
N PHE A 156 -5.89 -16.24 -19.44
CA PHE A 156 -6.31 -17.03 -20.60
C PHE A 156 -5.41 -16.73 -21.78
N GLU A 157 -5.13 -17.72 -22.61
CA GLU A 157 -4.30 -17.57 -23.80
C GLU A 157 -5.14 -17.80 -25.05
N VAL A 158 -5.01 -16.93 -26.05
CA VAL A 158 -5.66 -17.15 -27.35
C VAL A 158 -4.64 -16.97 -28.46
N ASP A 159 -4.53 -17.99 -29.31
CA ASP A 159 -3.61 -18.00 -30.44
C ASP A 159 -3.87 -16.82 -31.40
N THR A 160 -2.80 -16.22 -31.91
CA THR A 160 -2.83 -15.29 -33.03
C THR A 160 -1.90 -15.78 -34.14
N SER A 161 -2.29 -15.56 -35.39
CA SER A 161 -1.42 -15.94 -36.52
C SER A 161 -0.17 -15.08 -36.60
N ASN A 162 -0.23 -13.83 -36.11
CA ASN A 162 0.87 -12.87 -36.10
C ASN A 162 0.78 -11.96 -34.87
N PRO A 163 1.88 -11.27 -34.50
CA PRO A 163 1.84 -10.23 -33.49
C PRO A 163 0.88 -9.11 -33.88
N LEU A 164 -0.03 -8.77 -32.99
CA LEU A 164 -0.99 -7.69 -33.22
C LEU A 164 -0.44 -6.36 -32.75
N ASN A 165 -0.75 -5.29 -33.50
CA ASN A 165 -0.41 -3.94 -33.08
C ASN A 165 -1.26 -3.51 -31.86
N ALA A 166 -0.81 -2.47 -31.15
CA ALA A 166 -1.47 -2.02 -29.93
C ALA A 166 -2.91 -1.52 -30.15
N GLY A 167 -3.21 -0.96 -31.32
CA GLY A 167 -4.56 -0.46 -31.65
C GLY A 167 -5.58 -1.58 -31.80
N VAL A 168 -5.22 -2.64 -32.54
CA VAL A 168 -6.05 -3.84 -32.72
C VAL A 168 -6.26 -4.54 -31.39
N ILE A 169 -5.23 -4.63 -30.54
CA ILE A 169 -5.35 -5.22 -29.19
C ILE A 169 -6.33 -4.41 -28.33
N ALA A 170 -6.27 -3.07 -28.38
CA ALA A 170 -7.18 -2.23 -27.62
C ALA A 170 -8.65 -2.38 -28.08
N GLN A 171 -8.89 -2.45 -29.39
CA GLN A 171 -10.21 -2.71 -29.96
C GLN A 171 -10.72 -4.11 -29.61
N PHE A 172 -9.84 -5.11 -29.68
CA PHE A 172 -10.13 -6.47 -29.25
C PHE A 172 -10.52 -6.54 -27.78
N GLN A 173 -9.75 -5.89 -26.89
CA GLN A 173 -10.05 -5.83 -25.45
C GLN A 173 -11.44 -5.21 -25.18
N GLU A 174 -11.80 -4.14 -25.89
CA GLU A 174 -13.13 -3.53 -25.76
C GLU A 174 -14.26 -4.46 -26.23
N ASN A 175 -14.09 -5.09 -27.39
CA ASN A 175 -15.08 -6.02 -27.93
C ASN A 175 -15.24 -7.22 -27.00
N LEU A 176 -14.13 -7.75 -26.47
CA LEU A 176 -14.12 -8.84 -25.51
C LEU A 176 -14.84 -8.44 -24.22
N GLN A 177 -14.58 -7.25 -23.66
CA GLN A 177 -15.30 -6.77 -22.47
C GLN A 177 -16.82 -6.72 -22.69
N LYS A 178 -17.28 -6.25 -23.87
CA LYS A 178 -18.72 -6.20 -24.20
C LYS A 178 -19.34 -7.61 -24.22
N LYS A 179 -18.62 -8.58 -24.79
CA LYS A 179 -19.09 -9.97 -24.85
C LYS A 179 -19.04 -10.66 -23.48
N VAL A 180 -17.98 -10.47 -22.70
CA VAL A 180 -17.89 -10.94 -21.30
C VAL A 180 -19.06 -10.39 -20.47
N ASN A 181 -19.38 -9.10 -20.57
CA ASN A 181 -20.53 -8.51 -19.88
C ASN A 181 -21.88 -9.14 -20.28
N ARG A 182 -22.01 -9.59 -21.54
CA ARG A 182 -23.21 -10.25 -22.03
C ARG A 182 -23.32 -11.66 -21.46
N TYR A 183 -22.25 -12.44 -21.54
CA TYR A 183 -22.23 -13.85 -21.15
C TYR A 183 -22.18 -14.06 -19.64
N ALA A 184 -21.52 -13.17 -18.89
CA ALA A 184 -21.43 -13.26 -17.42
C ALA A 184 -22.80 -13.30 -16.72
N LYS A 185 -23.86 -12.80 -17.36
CA LYS A 185 -25.23 -12.88 -16.83
C LYS A 185 -25.75 -14.31 -16.66
N ALA A 186 -25.18 -15.27 -17.38
CA ALA A 186 -25.53 -16.69 -17.25
C ALA A 186 -24.81 -17.38 -16.08
N TYR A 187 -23.79 -16.74 -15.49
CA TYR A 187 -22.93 -17.31 -14.46
C TYR A 187 -23.01 -16.44 -13.20
N VAL A 188 -23.93 -16.79 -12.30
CA VAL A 188 -24.24 -15.98 -11.10
C VAL A 188 -23.01 -15.78 -10.22
N LEU A 189 -22.14 -16.79 -10.10
CA LEU A 189 -20.93 -16.74 -9.29
C LEU A 189 -19.90 -15.72 -9.80
N LEU A 190 -19.98 -15.31 -11.07
CA LEU A 190 -19.08 -14.30 -11.65
C LEU A 190 -19.53 -12.87 -11.39
N LEU A 191 -20.78 -12.67 -10.94
CA LEU A 191 -21.33 -11.36 -10.65
C LEU A 191 -20.98 -10.95 -9.22
N ARG A 192 -20.19 -9.89 -9.07
CA ARG A 192 -19.89 -9.27 -7.76
C ARG A 192 -20.61 -7.94 -7.67
N ASN A 193 -21.50 -7.79 -6.69
CA ASN A 193 -22.37 -6.61 -6.54
C ASN A 193 -23.17 -6.26 -7.82
N GLY A 194 -23.58 -7.28 -8.58
CA GLY A 194 -24.31 -7.10 -9.85
C GLY A 194 -23.43 -6.69 -11.03
N HIS A 195 -22.11 -6.60 -10.86
CA HIS A 195 -21.18 -6.26 -11.92
C HIS A 195 -20.47 -7.49 -12.49
N ALA A 196 -20.37 -7.52 -13.82
CA ALA A 196 -19.66 -8.56 -14.55
C ALA A 196 -18.12 -8.44 -14.41
N PRO A 197 -17.39 -9.54 -14.65
CA PRO A 197 -15.93 -9.54 -14.67
C PRO A 197 -15.36 -8.50 -15.65
N PHE A 198 -14.19 -7.97 -15.30
CA PHE A 198 -13.49 -6.96 -16.07
C PHE A 198 -12.26 -7.56 -16.78
N VAL A 199 -12.20 -7.39 -18.10
CA VAL A 199 -11.02 -7.69 -18.92
C VAL A 199 -9.98 -6.61 -18.64
N TYR A 200 -9.11 -6.91 -17.67
CA TYR A 200 -8.14 -5.98 -17.11
C TYR A 200 -7.06 -5.59 -18.11
N ALA A 201 -6.49 -6.60 -18.78
CA ALA A 201 -5.43 -6.40 -19.75
C ALA A 201 -5.47 -7.47 -20.84
N VAL A 202 -5.05 -7.08 -22.04
CA VAL A 202 -4.68 -8.01 -23.11
C VAL A 202 -3.24 -7.70 -23.50
N LYS A 203 -2.34 -8.67 -23.31
CA LYS A 203 -0.89 -8.54 -23.54
C LYS A 203 -0.52 -9.32 -24.79
N ASN A 204 0.33 -8.75 -25.63
CA ASN A 204 0.84 -9.42 -26.82
C ASN A 204 1.98 -10.38 -26.46
N GLY A 205 1.79 -11.67 -26.69
CA GLY A 205 2.80 -12.73 -26.51
C GLY A 205 3.56 -13.09 -27.79
N GLY A 206 3.32 -12.39 -28.89
CA GLY A 206 3.88 -12.68 -30.22
C GLY A 206 2.88 -13.46 -31.07
N ASN A 207 2.77 -14.76 -30.84
CA ASN A 207 1.84 -15.67 -31.54
C ASN A 207 0.59 -16.00 -30.71
N TYR A 208 0.39 -15.30 -29.59
CA TYR A 208 -0.80 -15.41 -28.76
C TYR A 208 -1.08 -14.08 -28.06
N LEU A 209 -2.29 -13.92 -27.55
CA LEU A 209 -2.65 -12.88 -26.60
C LEU A 209 -2.86 -13.50 -25.23
N LEU A 210 -2.23 -12.92 -24.21
CA LEU A 210 -2.54 -13.21 -22.81
C LEU A 210 -3.63 -12.26 -22.32
N ILE A 211 -4.76 -12.81 -21.94
CA ILE A 211 -5.92 -12.08 -21.46
C ILE A 211 -5.97 -12.23 -19.95
N GLU A 212 -6.01 -11.12 -19.24
CA GLU A 212 -6.19 -11.08 -17.79
C GLU A 212 -7.60 -10.58 -17.45
N VAL A 213 -8.36 -11.38 -16.72
CA VAL A 213 -9.73 -11.08 -16.29
C VAL A 213 -9.80 -11.06 -14.77
N VAL A 214 -10.52 -10.08 -14.23
CA VAL A 214 -10.59 -9.81 -12.78
C VAL A 214 -12.06 -9.65 -12.37
N LEU A 215 -12.45 -10.23 -11.24
CA LEU A 215 -13.76 -10.01 -10.63
C LEU A 215 -13.83 -8.64 -9.94
N GLN A 216 -14.99 -7.99 -9.93
CA GLN A 216 -15.18 -6.67 -9.33
C GLN A 216 -15.35 -6.75 -7.79
N THR A 217 -14.28 -7.15 -7.10
CA THR A 217 -14.20 -7.11 -5.64
C THR A 217 -13.85 -5.70 -5.14
N ASP A 218 -14.07 -5.42 -3.86
CA ASP A 218 -13.77 -4.11 -3.25
C ASP A 218 -12.29 -3.74 -3.38
N LYS A 219 -11.38 -4.72 -3.32
CA LYS A 219 -9.93 -4.52 -3.53
C LYS A 219 -9.61 -4.24 -5.01
N ALA A 220 -10.33 -4.85 -5.95
CA ALA A 220 -10.10 -4.68 -7.37
C ALA A 220 -10.70 -3.39 -7.95
N LEU A 221 -11.79 -2.89 -7.36
CA LEU A 221 -12.58 -1.76 -7.87
C LEU A 221 -11.73 -0.50 -8.14
N PRO A 222 -10.86 -0.02 -7.22
CA PRO A 222 -10.04 1.16 -7.47
C PRO A 222 -9.09 0.99 -8.66
N LYS A 223 -8.46 -0.19 -8.79
CA LYS A 223 -7.56 -0.50 -9.91
C LYS A 223 -8.32 -0.59 -11.23
N ILE A 224 -9.51 -1.21 -11.23
CA ILE A 224 -10.38 -1.29 -12.40
C ILE A 224 -10.83 0.10 -12.84
N GLU A 225 -11.22 0.97 -11.89
CA GLU A 225 -11.60 2.34 -12.19
C GLU A 225 -10.44 3.15 -12.76
N GLN A 226 -9.25 3.07 -12.15
CA GLN A 226 -8.04 3.70 -12.67
C GLN A 226 -7.78 3.24 -14.10
N ARG A 227 -7.85 1.93 -14.34
CA ARG A 227 -7.65 1.36 -15.67
C ARG A 227 -8.70 1.84 -16.67
N ARG A 228 -9.98 1.90 -16.29
CA ARG A 228 -11.06 2.43 -17.12
C ARG A 228 -10.81 3.90 -17.48
N ARG A 229 -10.36 4.73 -16.53
CA ARG A 229 -9.99 6.13 -16.78
C ARG A 229 -8.82 6.26 -17.76
N GLU A 230 -7.80 5.42 -17.64
CA GLU A 230 -6.68 5.38 -18.60
C GLU A 230 -7.13 5.05 -20.01
N LEU A 231 -7.99 4.03 -20.16
CA LEU A 231 -8.54 3.64 -21.46
C LEU A 231 -9.34 4.77 -22.11
N ILE A 232 -10.16 5.49 -21.34
CA ILE A 232 -10.91 6.66 -21.82
C ILE A 232 -9.95 7.77 -22.27
N LYS A 233 -8.95 8.10 -21.45
CA LYS A 233 -7.94 9.12 -21.81
C LYS A 233 -7.17 8.76 -23.08
N ARG A 234 -6.85 7.48 -23.29
CA ARG A 234 -6.19 7.02 -24.52
C ARG A 234 -7.09 7.23 -25.74
N ARG A 235 -8.39 6.94 -25.63
CA ARG A 235 -9.35 7.19 -26.73
C ARG A 235 -9.44 8.67 -27.07
N GLN A 236 -9.55 9.54 -26.06
CA GLN A 236 -9.61 10.99 -26.28
C GLN A 236 -8.37 11.48 -27.03
N ARG A 237 -7.17 11.07 -26.61
CA ARG A 237 -5.92 11.43 -27.31
C ARG A 237 -5.85 10.93 -28.75
N MET A 238 -6.45 9.78 -29.05
CA MET A 238 -6.48 9.25 -30.42
C MET A 238 -7.46 10.04 -31.29
N ALA A 239 -8.65 10.38 -30.76
CA ALA A 239 -9.61 11.23 -31.46
C ALA A 239 -9.04 12.63 -31.72
N ASP A 240 -8.40 13.25 -30.72
CA ASP A 240 -7.76 14.57 -30.85
C ASP A 240 -6.54 14.58 -31.81
N ALA A 241 -5.97 13.41 -32.11
CA ALA A 241 -4.89 13.27 -33.09
C ALA A 241 -5.46 13.17 -34.51
N ASP A 242 -6.50 12.34 -34.69
CA ASP A 242 -7.21 12.20 -35.96
C ASP A 242 -7.79 13.55 -36.42
N ASP A 243 -8.41 14.32 -35.52
CA ASP A 243 -8.99 15.64 -35.83
C ASP A 243 -7.97 16.72 -36.21
N ARG A 244 -6.66 16.52 -35.93
CA ARG A 244 -5.58 17.47 -36.29
C ARG A 244 -4.93 17.16 -37.63
N ASP A 245 -5.16 15.97 -38.17
CA ASP A 245 -4.63 15.53 -39.45
C ASP A 245 -5.62 15.79 -40.62
N PHE A 246 -6.74 16.49 -40.35
CA PHE A 246 -7.73 17.01 -41.32
C PHE A 246 -7.77 18.55 -41.30
#